data_AF-A0A3D2SN87-F1
#
_entry.id   AF-A0A3D2SN87-F1
#
_cell.length_a   1.000
_cell.length_b   1.000
_cell.length_c   1.000
_cell.angle_alpha   90.00
_cell.angle_beta   90.00
_cell.angle_gamma   90.00
#
_symmetry.space_group_name_H-M   'P 1'
#
loop_
_entity.id
_entity.type
_entity.pdbx_description
1 polymer ?
#
loop_
_entity_poly.entity_id
_entity_poly.type
_entity_poly.pdbx_seq_one_letter_code
_entity_poly.pdbx_strand_id
1 'polypeptide(L)' 'WVALENDDGETIQFRIVGDEEIYGRKDYISLQSPMAKACLGKTIDDEVQVLTPSGKKNWYIIGISYSNPTA' A
#
# COMPACT_ATOMS: atom_id res chain seq x y z
N TRP A 1 -5.84 -5.65 -0.19
CA TRP A 1 -5.19 -5.17 1.04
C TRP A 1 -3.71 -5.45 0.92
N VAL A 2 -2.90 -4.43 1.12
CA VAL A 2 -1.44 -4.52 1.14
C VAL A 2 -1.02 -3.99 2.50
N ALA A 3 -0.22 -4.78 3.21
CA ALA A 3 0.40 -4.42 4.47
C ALA A 3 1.88 -4.17 4.21
N LEU A 4 2.33 -2.98 4.58
CA LEU A 4 3.71 -2.54 4.48
C LEU A 4 4.27 -2.28 5.88
N GLU A 5 5.53 -2.59 6.09
CA GLU A 5 6.29 -2.26 7.30
C GLU A 5 7.54 -1.46 6.93
N ASN A 6 7.96 -0.54 7.78
CA ASN A 6 9.24 0.17 7.62
C ASN A 6 10.25 -0.20 8.70
N ASP A 7 11.48 0.31 8.57
CA ASP A 7 12.58 0.05 9.50
C ASP A 7 12.33 0.59 10.92
N ASP A 8 11.49 1.62 11.05
CA ASP A 8 11.03 2.17 12.33
C ASP A 8 9.97 1.29 13.02
N GLY A 9 9.53 0.20 12.39
CA GLY A 9 8.46 -0.68 12.90
C GLY A 9 7.05 -0.10 12.70
N GLU A 10 6.89 0.96 11.90
CA GLU A 10 5.58 1.45 11.49
C GLU A 10 4.98 0.49 10.46
N THR A 11 3.81 -0.06 10.77
CA THR A 11 3.03 -0.87 9.83
C THR A 11 1.85 -0.07 9.28
N ILE A 12 1.70 -0.04 7.96
CA ILE A 12 0.56 0.57 7.29
C ILE A 12 -0.18 -0.47 6.47
N GLN A 13 -1.51 -0.41 6.50
CA GLN A 13 -2.35 -1.30 5.70
C GLN A 13 -3.33 -0.47 4.88
N PHE A 14 -3.39 -0.72 3.59
CA PHE A 14 -4.29 -0.02 2.68
C PHE A 14 -4.81 -0.95 1.59
N ARG A 15 -5.84 -0.50 0.88
CA ARG A 15 -6.34 -1.16 -0.31
C ARG A 15 -6.19 -0.25 -1.51
N ILE A 16 -5.57 -0.78 -2.55
CA ILE A 16 -5.51 -0.14 -3.85
C ILE A 16 -6.88 -0.30 -4.52
N VAL A 17 -7.51 0.82 -4.85
CA VAL A 17 -8.80 0.88 -5.54
C VAL A 17 -8.71 1.82 -6.74
N GLY A 18 -9.66 1.69 -7.68
CA GLY A 18 -9.78 2.62 -8.81
C GLY A 18 -10.29 3.99 -8.36
N ASP A 19 -10.02 5.02 -9.17
CA ASP A 19 -10.34 6.43 -8.86
C ASP A 19 -11.84 6.67 -8.57
N GLU A 20 -12.72 5.90 -9.22
CA GLU A 20 -14.17 5.97 -9.03
C GLU A 20 -14.64 5.43 -7.67
N GLU A 21 -13.83 4.65 -6.95
CA GLU A 21 -14.23 3.91 -5.73
C GLU A 21 -13.63 4.50 -4.43
N ILE A 22 -12.94 5.64 -4.48
CA ILE A 22 -12.16 6.19 -3.34
C ILE A 22 -13.05 6.94 -2.33
N TYR A 23 -14.28 7.32 -2.70
CA TYR A 23 -15.11 8.19 -1.87
C TYR A 23 -15.53 7.52 -0.54
N GLY A 24 -14.85 7.90 0.55
CA GLY A 24 -15.36 7.78 1.92
C GLY A 24 -14.61 6.86 2.89
N ARG A 25 -13.50 6.23 2.50
CA ARG A 25 -12.65 5.46 3.44
C ARG A 25 -11.20 5.90 3.39
N LYS A 26 -10.61 6.15 4.56
CA LYS A 26 -9.22 6.59 4.70
C LYS A 26 -8.20 5.48 4.36
N ASP A 27 -8.64 4.23 4.34
CA ASP A 27 -7.81 3.05 4.08
C ASP A 27 -7.69 2.71 2.58
N TYR A 28 -8.29 3.54 1.71
CA TYR A 28 -8.27 3.38 0.26
C TYR A 28 -7.27 4.32 -0.38
N ILE A 29 -6.41 3.77 -1.23
CA ILE A 29 -5.47 4.54 -2.05
C ILE A 29 -5.80 4.35 -3.52
N SER A 30 -5.68 5.44 -4.29
CA SER A 30 -5.83 5.38 -5.73
C SER A 30 -4.71 4.55 -6.34
N LEU A 31 -5.01 3.79 -7.39
CA LEU A 31 -4.01 3.20 -8.26
C LEU A 31 -3.01 4.25 -8.81
N GLN A 32 -3.43 5.52 -8.90
CA GLN A 32 -2.57 6.61 -9.34
C GLN A 32 -1.53 7.06 -8.30
N SER A 33 -1.70 6.70 -7.03
CA SER A 33 -0.80 7.09 -5.96
C SER A 33 0.58 6.45 -6.13
N PRO A 34 1.68 7.16 -5.78
CA PRO A 34 3.03 6.62 -5.88
C PRO A 34 3.22 5.35 -5.05
N MET A 35 2.54 5.24 -3.90
CA MET A 35 2.51 4.05 -3.05
C MET A 35 1.93 2.83 -3.80
N ALA A 36 0.79 3.00 -4.48
CA ALA A 36 0.14 1.93 -5.23
C ALA A 36 1.01 1.48 -6.42
N LYS A 37 1.59 2.44 -7.15
CA LYS A 37 2.51 2.16 -8.27
C LYS A 37 3.76 1.42 -7.80
N ALA A 38 4.33 1.79 -6.65
CA ALA A 38 5.50 1.13 -6.08
C ALA A 38 5.20 -0.30 -5.62
N CYS A 39 4.00 -0.57 -5.12
CA CYS A 39 3.56 -1.92 -4.74
C CYS A 39 3.12 -2.77 -5.94
N LEU A 40 2.84 -2.16 -7.10
CA LEU A 40 2.32 -2.86 -8.26
C LEU A 40 3.39 -3.79 -8.85
N GLY A 41 3.07 -5.08 -9.01
CA GLY A 41 4.01 -6.07 -9.53
C GLY A 41 5.03 -6.59 -8.50
N LYS A 42 4.89 -6.19 -7.23
CA LYS A 42 5.73 -6.66 -6.12
C LYS A 42 5.04 -7.79 -5.36
N THR A 43 5.83 -8.61 -4.67
CA THR A 43 5.34 -9.76 -3.90
C THR A 43 5.55 -9.57 -2.41
N ILE A 44 4.97 -10.45 -1.59
CA ILE A 44 5.30 -10.55 -0.17
C ILE A 44 6.83 -10.73 -0.04
N ASP A 45 7.41 -10.12 0.99
CA ASP A 45 8.85 -10.05 1.28
C ASP A 45 9.66 -9.10 0.38
N ASP A 46 9.01 -8.41 -0.56
CA ASP A 46 9.69 -7.47 -1.46
C ASP A 46 9.76 -6.05 -0.88
N GLU A 47 10.84 -5.32 -1.20
CA GLU A 47 11.03 -3.92 -0.80
C GLU A 47 10.51 -2.94 -1.85
N VAL A 48 9.84 -1.89 -1.37
CA VAL A 48 9.27 -0.84 -2.19
C VAL A 48 9.75 0.53 -1.71
N GLN A 49 10.30 1.30 -2.64
CA GLN A 49 10.73 2.66 -2.36
C GLN A 49 9.64 3.65 -2.77
N VAL A 50 9.08 4.33 -1.78
CA VAL A 50 7.96 5.24 -1.98
C VAL A 50 8.47 6.67 -1.86
N LEU A 51 8.32 7.45 -2.94
CA LEU A 51 8.54 8.89 -2.91
C LEU A 51 7.35 9.58 -2.25
N THR A 52 7.56 10.04 -1.02
CA THR A 52 6.65 10.97 -0.35
C THR A 52 7.17 12.40 -0.53
N PRO A 53 6.31 13.44 -0.44
CA PRO A 53 6.77 14.83 -0.44
C PRO A 53 7.77 15.14 0.70
N SER A 54 7.77 14.35 1.78
CA SER A 54 8.74 14.45 2.88
C SER A 54 10.07 13.72 2.62
N GLY A 55 10.19 12.97 1.52
CA GLY A 55 11.39 12.20 1.17
C GLY A 55 11.09 10.78 0.68
N LYS A 56 12.15 10.04 0.32
CA LYS A 56 12.07 8.62 0.00
C LYS A 56 11.90 7.83 1.29
N LYS A 57 10.82 7.07 1.41
CA LYS A 57 10.66 6.06 2.47
C LYS A 57 10.78 4.67 1.87
N ASN A 58 11.53 3.81 2.54
CA ASN A 58 11.60 2.39 2.21
C ASN A 58 10.52 1.66 3.01
N TRP A 59 9.81 0.76 2.34
CA TRP A 59 8.77 -0.07 2.91
C TRP A 59 8.96 -1.50 2.45
N TYR A 60 8.53 -2.45 3.27
CA TYR A 60 8.62 -3.88 3.01
C TYR A 60 7.22 -4.47 2.99
N ILE A 61 6.90 -5.25 1.96
CA ILE A 61 5.60 -5.89 1.84
C ILE A 61 5.54 -7.09 2.77
N ILE A 62 4.91 -6.94 3.92
CA ILE A 62 4.73 -8.03 4.88
C ILE A 62 3.49 -8.89 4.57
N GLY A 63 2.57 -8.40 3.74
CA GLY A 63 1.37 -9.15 3.41
C GLY A 63 0.53 -8.55 2.28
N ILE A 64 -0.01 -9.42 1.43
CA ILE A 64 -0.97 -9.06 0.38
C ILE A 64 -2.19 -9.96 0.51
N SER A 65 -3.37 -9.36 0.63
CA SER A 65 -4.65 -10.08 0.73
C SER A 65 -5.66 -9.52 -0.28
N TYR A 66 -6.19 -10.39 -1.13
CA TYR A 66 -7.13 -10.04 -2.21
C TYR A 66 -8.60 -10.17 -1.79
N SER A 67 -8.86 -10.96 -0.76
CA SER A 67 -10.20 -11.16 -0.20
C SER A 67 -10.67 -9.91 0.55
N ASN A 68 -11.93 -9.51 0.33
CA ASN A 68 -12.65 -8.72 1.33
C ASN A 68 -12.66 -9.54 2.63
N PRO A 69 -12.33 -8.97 3.80
CA PRO A 69 -12.56 -9.65 5.07
C PRO A 69 -14.06 -9.68 5.37
N THR A 70 -14.84 -10.43 4.58
CA THR A 70 -16.22 -10.84 4.90
C THR A 70 -16.69 -11.92 3.91
N ALA A 71 -16.67 -13.17 4.38
CA ALA A 71 -17.77 -14.11 4.18
C ALA A 71 -18.45 -14.27 5.54
#